data_AF-A0A6I7MYD5-F1
#
_entry.id   AF-A0A6I7MYD5-F1
#
_cell.length_a   1.000
_cell.length_b   1.000
_cell.length_c   1.000
_cell.angle_alpha   90.00
_cell.angle_beta   90.00
_cell.angle_gamma   90.00
#
_symmetry.space_group_name_H-M   'P 1'
#
loop_
_entity.id
_entity.type
_entity.pdbx_description
1 polymer ?
#
loop_
_entity_poly.entity_id
_entity_poly.type
_entity_poly.pdbx_seq_one_letter_code
_entity_poly.pdbx_strand_id
1 'polypeptide(L)'
;MVQHYLHIASIDFFHHYYGADKFNGFSVNWTNETSILMENLQILVKPGFGGISILCSDIELLRDEQAIILLRISPKDPEFFIYTDFGQEFSPKTEIFFFTNGGDNNSPNTLQHGEYVSKEDCIDIINRETVKEITSKINDKAYQVWEDQEPVLELRHFSGLINDTSEKVFYVEKNKKKEAFYKPRAGMEKKPFGLIALEVHQLYVAYMKTKQLANLQIRFKNRETIWKYILADKVFEKFSELSITDTQDNGIRFKEGEFEINPDWKVKCFESETEIPFRLDLTRRFQVLEKSKEGKEKDKLIFKQLPEAKPDQLHRNADNIGVLYSHIFI
;
A
#
# COMPACT_ATOMS: atom_id res chain seq x y z
N MET A 1 -1.55 -9.54 41.56
CA MET A 1 -2.41 -10.48 40.82
C MET A 1 -1.85 -10.60 39.41
N VAL A 2 -1.74 -11.80 38.85
CA VAL A 2 -1.24 -12.00 37.47
C VAL A 2 -2.38 -11.70 36.51
N GLN A 3 -2.24 -10.69 35.67
CA GLN A 3 -3.24 -10.35 34.65
C GLN A 3 -3.04 -11.25 33.43
N HIS A 4 -4.10 -11.97 33.04
CA HIS A 4 -4.10 -12.82 31.86
C HIS A 4 -4.70 -12.05 30.68
N TYR A 5 -4.06 -12.13 29.52
CA TYR A 5 -4.53 -11.49 28.29
C TYR A 5 -4.98 -12.56 27.29
N LEU A 6 -6.18 -12.37 26.73
CA LEU A 6 -6.72 -13.17 25.64
C LEU A 6 -6.28 -12.58 24.30
N HIS A 7 -5.91 -13.43 23.35
CA HIS A 7 -5.60 -12.99 21.98
C HIS A 7 -6.90 -12.93 21.17
N ILE A 8 -7.37 -11.72 20.87
CA ILE A 8 -8.70 -11.49 20.32
C ILE A 8 -8.68 -11.22 18.81
N ALA A 9 -7.64 -10.55 18.31
CA ALA A 9 -7.46 -10.34 16.88
C ALA A 9 -5.97 -10.25 16.48
N SER A 10 -5.68 -10.57 15.23
CA SER A 10 -4.40 -10.29 14.56
C SER A 10 -4.67 -9.52 13.28
N ILE A 11 -3.77 -8.60 12.94
CA ILE A 11 -3.76 -7.88 11.67
C ILE A 11 -2.44 -8.17 11.00
N ASP A 12 -2.49 -8.96 9.93
CA ASP A 12 -1.32 -9.35 9.15
C ASP A 12 -1.17 -8.46 7.92
N PHE A 13 0.06 -8.01 7.66
CA PHE A 13 0.41 -7.27 6.46
C PHE A 13 1.06 -8.21 5.46
N PHE A 14 0.61 -8.19 4.20
CA PHE A 14 1.18 -9.00 3.13
C PHE A 14 1.60 -8.10 1.97
N HIS A 15 2.73 -8.40 1.34
CA HIS A 15 3.18 -7.65 0.17
C HIS A 15 3.83 -8.58 -0.85
N HIS A 16 3.31 -8.58 -2.09
CA HIS A 16 3.75 -9.50 -3.14
C HIS A 16 5.22 -9.36 -3.57
N TYR A 17 5.81 -8.18 -3.36
CA TYR A 17 7.25 -7.94 -3.57
C TYR A 17 8.15 -8.92 -2.78
N TYR A 18 7.70 -9.44 -1.64
CA TYR A 18 8.45 -10.39 -0.79
C TYR A 18 7.92 -11.83 -0.89
N GLY A 19 7.44 -12.26 -2.06
CA GLY A 19 7.03 -13.66 -2.26
C GLY A 19 5.69 -14.06 -1.64
N ALA A 20 4.78 -13.11 -1.43
CA ALA A 20 3.48 -13.29 -0.76
C ALA A 20 3.53 -13.65 0.73
N ASP A 21 4.71 -13.58 1.34
CA ASP A 21 4.89 -13.73 2.78
C ASP A 21 4.44 -12.49 3.58
N LYS A 22 4.43 -12.64 4.91
CA LYS A 22 4.16 -11.55 5.84
C LYS A 22 5.19 -10.43 5.68
N PHE A 23 4.69 -9.22 5.45
CA PHE A 23 5.49 -8.03 5.20
C PHE A 23 5.81 -7.28 6.49
N ASN A 24 7.07 -7.36 6.94
CA ASN A 24 7.55 -6.68 8.15
C ASN A 24 8.07 -5.24 7.90
N GLY A 25 7.52 -4.55 6.89
CA GLY A 25 7.99 -3.22 6.51
C GLY A 25 7.21 -2.06 7.13
N PHE A 26 6.25 -2.29 8.03
CA PHE A 26 5.50 -1.22 8.70
C PHE A 26 5.94 -1.01 10.16
N SER A 27 6.00 0.25 10.58
CA SER A 27 5.92 0.65 11.99
C SER A 27 4.48 0.99 12.35
N VAL A 28 4.03 0.58 13.53
CA VAL A 28 2.70 0.88 14.04
C VAL A 28 2.82 1.74 15.30
N ASN A 29 2.15 2.88 15.33
CA ASN A 29 2.16 3.82 16.45
C ASN A 29 0.73 4.32 16.71
N TRP A 30 0.49 4.98 17.84
CA TRP A 30 -0.82 5.55 18.18
C TRP A 30 -0.64 6.81 19.04
N THR A 31 -1.73 7.51 19.32
CA THR A 31 -1.71 8.72 20.15
C THR A 31 -1.80 8.42 21.64
N ASN A 32 -1.57 9.43 22.47
CA ASN A 32 -1.76 9.29 23.92
C ASN A 32 -3.24 9.03 24.26
N GLU A 33 -4.15 9.67 23.53
CA GLU A 33 -5.59 9.48 23.64
C GLU A 33 -5.98 8.02 23.36
N THR A 34 -5.48 7.44 22.25
CA THR A 34 -5.67 6.01 21.95
C THR A 34 -5.04 5.13 23.02
N SER A 35 -3.88 5.51 23.58
CA SER A 35 -3.22 4.75 24.64
C SER A 35 -4.08 4.68 25.91
N ILE A 36 -4.66 5.81 26.33
CA ILE A 36 -5.56 5.88 27.50
C ILE A 36 -6.82 5.06 27.25
N LEU A 37 -7.40 5.17 26.04
CA LEU A 37 -8.57 4.36 25.66
C LEU A 37 -8.25 2.86 25.75
N MET A 38 -7.13 2.42 25.18
CA MET A 38 -6.71 1.02 25.25
C MET A 38 -6.46 0.56 26.69
N GLU A 39 -5.85 1.39 27.55
CA GLU A 39 -5.66 1.07 28.96
C GLU A 39 -6.99 0.89 29.70
N ASN A 40 -7.95 1.79 29.48
CA ASN A 40 -9.29 1.71 30.08
C ASN A 40 -10.05 0.45 29.63
N LEU A 41 -9.90 0.06 28.37
CA LEU A 41 -10.47 -1.16 27.79
C LEU A 41 -9.62 -2.41 28.06
N GLN A 42 -8.50 -2.25 28.77
CA GLN A 42 -7.50 -3.28 29.03
C GLN A 42 -7.04 -4.03 27.75
N ILE A 43 -6.94 -3.29 26.65
CA ILE A 43 -6.41 -3.73 25.37
C ILE A 43 -4.92 -3.48 25.33
N LEU A 44 -4.18 -4.45 24.79
CA LEU A 44 -2.77 -4.35 24.51
C LEU A 44 -2.54 -4.66 23.03
N VAL A 45 -1.94 -3.72 22.30
CA VAL A 45 -1.47 -3.92 20.93
C VAL A 45 0.01 -4.27 20.95
N LYS A 46 0.36 -5.45 20.41
CA LYS A 46 1.73 -5.95 20.34
C LYS A 46 2.17 -6.09 18.89
N PRO A 47 3.07 -5.22 18.39
CA PRO A 47 3.69 -5.40 17.09
C PRO A 47 4.47 -6.72 17.01
N GLY A 48 4.34 -7.41 15.89
CA GLY A 48 5.01 -8.69 15.60
C GLY A 48 5.66 -8.69 14.22
N PHE A 49 6.12 -9.87 13.79
CA PHE A 49 6.68 -10.02 12.44
C PHE A 49 5.56 -9.97 11.40
N GLY A 50 5.53 -8.87 10.65
CA GLY A 50 4.58 -8.65 9.56
C GLY A 50 3.13 -8.48 9.98
N GLY A 51 2.90 -7.90 11.16
CA GLY A 51 1.56 -7.62 11.64
C GLY A 51 1.53 -7.10 13.07
N ILE A 52 0.34 -7.04 13.64
CA ILE A 52 0.08 -6.72 15.05
C ILE A 52 -0.87 -7.73 15.67
N SER A 53 -0.67 -8.03 16.95
CA SER A 53 -1.59 -8.80 17.77
C SER A 53 -2.35 -7.88 18.72
N ILE A 54 -3.65 -8.10 18.84
CA ILE A 54 -4.55 -7.36 19.73
C ILE A 54 -4.96 -8.31 20.84
N LEU A 55 -4.60 -7.93 22.06
CA LEU A 55 -4.82 -8.70 23.27
C LEU A 55 -5.79 -7.93 24.18
N CYS A 56 -6.63 -8.62 24.94
CA CYS A 56 -7.54 -7.99 25.90
C CYS A 56 -7.65 -8.87 27.15
N SER A 57 -7.57 -8.28 28.35
CA SER A 57 -7.70 -9.06 29.59
C SER A 57 -9.14 -9.26 30.05
N ASP A 58 -10.06 -8.38 29.63
CA ASP A 58 -11.49 -8.53 29.92
C ASP A 58 -12.33 -8.19 28.68
N ILE A 59 -12.73 -9.23 27.95
CA ILE A 59 -13.49 -9.09 26.71
C ILE A 59 -14.86 -8.44 26.92
N GLU A 60 -15.43 -8.50 28.12
CA GLU A 60 -16.76 -7.96 28.40
C GLU A 60 -16.77 -6.43 28.38
N LEU A 61 -15.62 -5.77 28.62
CA LEU A 61 -15.45 -4.32 28.47
C LEU A 61 -15.71 -3.85 27.04
N LEU A 62 -15.57 -4.73 26.06
CA LEU A 62 -15.72 -4.40 24.65
C LEU A 62 -17.16 -4.56 24.14
N ARG A 63 -18.07 -5.12 24.96
CA ARG A 63 -19.41 -5.55 24.52
C ARG A 63 -20.24 -4.40 23.95
N ASP A 64 -20.27 -3.27 24.62
CA ASP A 64 -21.14 -2.13 24.25
C ASP A 64 -20.32 -0.88 23.87
N GLU A 65 -19.00 -1.02 23.76
CA GLU A 65 -18.08 0.09 23.49
C GLU A 65 -18.09 0.47 22.00
N GLN A 66 -18.47 1.72 21.73
CA GLN A 66 -18.55 2.28 20.37
C GLN A 66 -17.28 3.04 19.97
N ALA A 67 -16.32 3.20 20.88
CA ALA A 67 -15.07 3.87 20.60
C ALA A 67 -14.27 3.16 19.48
N ILE A 68 -13.46 3.96 18.79
CA ILE A 68 -12.57 3.51 17.73
C ILE A 68 -11.13 3.64 18.22
N ILE A 69 -10.38 2.54 18.15
CA ILE A 69 -8.94 2.56 18.36
C ILE A 69 -8.27 2.91 17.03
N LEU A 70 -7.58 4.06 16.98
CA LEU A 70 -6.85 4.51 15.80
C LEU A 70 -5.36 4.17 15.91
N LEU A 71 -4.89 3.31 15.01
CA LEU A 71 -3.48 2.94 14.87
C LEU A 71 -2.91 3.52 13.58
N ARG A 72 -1.77 4.21 13.67
CA ARG A 72 -1.03 4.76 12.54
C ARG A 72 -0.06 3.74 12.02
N ILE A 73 -0.07 3.50 10.71
CA ILE A 73 0.96 2.72 10.03
C ILE A 73 1.85 3.61 9.18
N SER A 74 3.14 3.27 9.11
CA SER A 74 4.12 3.97 8.28
C SER A 74 5.15 2.99 7.73
N PRO A 75 5.43 2.99 6.41
CA PRO A 75 6.46 2.14 5.85
C PRO A 75 7.82 2.57 6.39
N LYS A 76 8.60 1.58 6.81
CA LYS A 76 10.00 1.69 7.24
C LYS A 76 10.93 1.86 6.04
N ASP A 77 10.55 1.23 4.93
CA ASP A 77 11.28 1.28 3.66
C ASP A 77 10.88 2.54 2.86
N PRO A 78 11.83 3.46 2.57
CA PRO A 78 11.54 4.64 1.76
C PRO A 78 11.15 4.31 0.31
N GLU A 79 11.53 3.14 -0.22
CA GLU A 79 11.23 2.72 -1.59
C GLU A 79 9.85 2.07 -1.72
N PHE A 80 9.11 1.90 -0.62
CA PHE A 80 7.79 1.26 -0.61
C PHE A 80 6.85 1.80 -1.70
N PHE A 81 6.71 3.11 -1.80
CA PHE A 81 5.83 3.73 -2.81
C PHE A 81 6.25 3.50 -4.27
N ILE A 82 7.49 3.08 -4.47
CA ILE A 82 8.09 2.87 -5.79
C ILE A 82 7.75 1.47 -6.28
N TYR A 83 7.89 0.44 -5.42
CA TYR A 83 7.60 -0.95 -5.79
C TYR A 83 6.18 -1.41 -5.47
N THR A 84 5.38 -0.63 -4.75
CA THR A 84 3.96 -0.94 -4.49
C THR A 84 3.06 -0.32 -5.55
N ASP A 85 2.08 -1.10 -5.98
CA ASP A 85 0.98 -0.64 -6.83
C ASP A 85 -0.25 -0.35 -5.98
N PHE A 86 -0.71 0.90 -6.03
CA PHE A 86 -1.95 1.35 -5.37
C PHE A 86 -3.05 1.67 -6.39
N GLY A 87 -2.82 1.37 -7.67
CA GLY A 87 -3.59 1.90 -8.79
C GLY A 87 -3.17 3.32 -9.17
N GLN A 88 -3.94 3.93 -10.08
CA GLN A 88 -3.66 5.30 -10.53
C GLN A 88 -4.02 6.32 -9.42
N GLU A 89 -3.25 7.42 -9.36
CA GLU A 89 -3.61 8.67 -8.66
C GLU A 89 -3.53 8.73 -7.12
N PHE A 90 -2.87 7.79 -6.42
CA PHE A 90 -2.61 7.98 -4.98
C PHE A 90 -1.59 9.10 -4.72
N SER A 91 -1.92 10.05 -3.85
CA SER A 91 -1.05 11.16 -3.45
C SER A 91 -0.86 11.20 -1.92
N PRO A 92 0.30 10.80 -1.38
CA PRO A 92 0.55 10.82 0.07
C PRO A 92 0.59 12.24 0.68
N LYS A 93 0.55 13.29 -0.16
CA LYS A 93 0.46 14.68 0.30
C LYS A 93 -0.96 15.04 0.72
N THR A 94 -1.95 14.51 0.00
CA THR A 94 -3.37 14.89 0.09
C THR A 94 -4.23 13.75 0.62
N GLU A 95 -3.72 12.52 0.67
CA GLU A 95 -4.47 11.32 1.00
C GLU A 95 -3.68 10.40 1.93
N ILE A 96 -4.42 9.58 2.66
CA ILE A 96 -3.87 8.44 3.40
C ILE A 96 -4.75 7.21 3.18
N PHE A 97 -4.24 6.02 3.44
CA PHE A 97 -5.06 4.82 3.48
C PHE A 97 -5.86 4.71 4.78
N PHE A 98 -7.08 4.20 4.71
CA PHE A 98 -7.97 4.00 5.84
C PHE A 98 -8.50 2.57 5.83
N PHE A 99 -8.06 1.79 6.81
CA PHE A 99 -8.40 0.39 6.97
C PHE A 99 -9.29 0.25 8.19
N THR A 100 -10.45 -0.39 8.05
CA THR A 100 -11.40 -0.52 9.15
C THR A 100 -11.96 -1.93 9.22
N ASN A 101 -12.22 -2.41 10.45
CA ASN A 101 -12.97 -3.64 10.70
C ASN A 101 -14.49 -3.39 10.80
N GLY A 102 -14.92 -2.15 10.62
CA GLY A 102 -16.33 -1.75 10.54
C GLY A 102 -16.73 -1.34 9.13
N GLY A 103 -17.96 -1.67 8.74
CA GLY A 103 -18.53 -1.38 7.41
C GLY A 103 -18.80 -2.62 6.57
N ASP A 104 -19.39 -2.39 5.38
CA ASP A 104 -19.72 -3.42 4.39
C ASP A 104 -18.47 -3.86 3.58
N ASN A 105 -17.41 -4.28 4.27
CA ASN A 105 -16.28 -4.89 3.58
C ASN A 105 -16.72 -6.22 2.96
N ASN A 106 -16.41 -6.41 1.67
CA ASN A 106 -16.81 -7.59 0.90
C ASN A 106 -16.25 -8.92 1.44
N SER A 107 -15.22 -8.86 2.30
CA SER A 107 -14.54 -10.02 2.87
C SER A 107 -14.37 -9.88 4.38
N PRO A 108 -14.75 -10.91 5.17
CA PRO A 108 -14.72 -10.85 6.64
C PRO A 108 -13.31 -10.81 7.23
N ASN A 109 -12.28 -11.06 6.43
CA ASN A 109 -10.88 -11.19 6.88
C ASN A 109 -9.96 -10.12 6.30
N THR A 110 -10.48 -9.15 5.54
CA THR A 110 -9.68 -8.07 4.95
C THR A 110 -10.17 -6.72 5.44
N LEU A 111 -9.23 -5.80 5.65
CA LEU A 111 -9.55 -4.43 6.07
C LEU A 111 -9.62 -3.44 4.91
N GLN A 112 -9.23 -3.88 3.72
CA GLN A 112 -9.37 -3.17 2.44
C GLN A 112 -10.61 -3.65 1.66
N HIS A 113 -11.12 -2.83 0.75
CA HIS A 113 -12.34 -3.08 -0.04
C HIS A 113 -12.16 -4.17 -1.12
N GLY A 114 -10.98 -4.23 -1.74
CA GLY A 114 -10.63 -5.14 -2.82
C GLY A 114 -9.71 -6.29 -2.41
N GLU A 115 -9.13 -6.98 -3.40
CA GLU A 115 -8.13 -8.02 -3.15
C GLU A 115 -6.83 -7.42 -2.57
N TYR A 116 -6.45 -6.24 -3.07
CA TYR A 116 -5.27 -5.48 -2.66
C TYR A 116 -5.67 -4.04 -2.31
N VAL A 117 -4.81 -3.39 -1.52
CA VAL A 117 -4.93 -1.97 -1.20
C VAL A 117 -4.90 -1.13 -2.48
N SER A 118 -5.87 -0.24 -2.61
CA SER A 118 -6.05 0.61 -3.78
C SER A 118 -6.56 2.00 -3.42
N LYS A 119 -6.84 2.82 -4.43
CA LYS A 119 -7.47 4.14 -4.27
C LYS A 119 -8.80 4.11 -3.51
N GLU A 120 -9.56 3.01 -3.58
CA GLU A 120 -10.83 2.87 -2.86
C GLU A 120 -10.65 2.82 -1.33
N ASP A 121 -9.44 2.50 -0.87
CA ASP A 121 -9.07 2.48 0.54
C ASP A 121 -8.49 3.82 1.01
N CYS A 122 -8.52 4.86 0.17
CA CYS A 122 -7.98 6.18 0.51
C CYS A 122 -9.06 7.09 1.09
N ILE A 123 -8.63 7.94 2.03
CA ILE A 123 -9.42 9.08 2.51
C ILE A 123 -8.61 10.36 2.37
N ASP A 124 -9.32 11.44 2.12
CA ASP A 124 -8.70 12.75 1.94
C ASP A 124 -8.21 13.32 3.26
N ILE A 125 -7.04 13.96 3.21
CA ILE A 125 -6.50 14.74 4.30
C ILE A 125 -7.14 16.12 4.23
N ILE A 126 -7.90 16.48 5.27
CA ILE A 126 -8.62 17.75 5.26
C ILE A 126 -7.63 18.92 5.19
N ASN A 127 -7.93 19.84 4.28
CA ASN A 127 -7.21 21.10 4.12
C ASN A 127 -8.18 22.28 4.22
N ARG A 128 -7.64 23.51 4.28
CA ARG A 128 -8.46 24.73 4.45
C ARG A 128 -9.47 24.96 3.33
N GLU A 129 -9.18 24.52 2.11
CA GLU A 129 -10.08 24.66 0.97
C GLU A 129 -11.26 23.69 1.10
N THR A 130 -10.99 22.42 1.41
CA THR A 130 -12.01 21.40 1.71
C THR A 130 -12.90 21.85 2.87
N VAL A 131 -12.33 22.43 3.93
CA VAL A 131 -13.11 22.99 5.05
C VAL A 131 -14.05 24.09 4.58
N LYS A 132 -13.54 25.05 3.81
CA LYS A 132 -14.35 26.17 3.30
C LYS A 132 -15.48 25.66 2.41
N GLU A 133 -15.18 24.70 1.55
CA GLU A 133 -16.18 24.07 0.69
C GLU A 133 -17.27 23.39 1.50
N ILE A 134 -16.92 22.50 2.43
CA ILE A 134 -17.87 21.81 3.31
C ILE A 134 -18.71 22.83 4.09
N THR A 135 -18.06 23.79 4.75
CA THR A 135 -18.70 24.84 5.56
C THR A 135 -19.70 25.66 4.73
N SER A 136 -19.35 26.01 3.48
CA SER A 136 -20.24 26.77 2.60
C SER A 136 -21.54 26.04 2.27
N LYS A 137 -21.50 24.71 2.24
CA LYS A 137 -22.63 23.86 1.82
C LYS A 137 -23.43 23.26 3.00
N ILE A 138 -22.89 23.26 4.22
CA ILE A 138 -23.62 22.81 5.42
C ILE A 138 -24.87 23.68 5.67
N ASN A 139 -24.80 24.99 5.39
CA ASN A 139 -25.95 25.90 5.55
C ASN A 139 -27.17 25.50 4.69
N ASP A 140 -26.96 24.80 3.59
CA ASP A 140 -28.02 24.39 2.66
C ASP A 140 -28.74 23.09 3.09
N LYS A 141 -28.44 22.55 4.29
CA LYS A 141 -28.93 21.25 4.80
C LYS A 141 -28.59 20.05 3.90
N ALA A 142 -27.73 20.23 2.91
CA ALA A 142 -27.32 19.18 1.97
C ALA A 142 -26.18 18.31 2.52
N TYR A 143 -25.53 18.75 3.61
CA TYR A 143 -24.39 18.09 4.21
C TYR A 143 -24.60 17.93 5.72
N GLN A 144 -24.22 16.76 6.24
CA GLN A 144 -24.16 16.48 7.68
C GLN A 144 -22.76 15.98 8.00
N VAL A 145 -22.10 16.59 8.99
CA VAL A 145 -20.80 16.13 9.47
C VAL A 145 -21.02 15.19 10.63
N TRP A 146 -20.29 14.09 10.68
CA TRP A 146 -20.33 13.07 11.72
C TRP A 146 -18.94 12.91 12.32
N GLU A 147 -18.87 12.89 13.64
CA GLU A 147 -17.70 12.47 14.39
C GLU A 147 -18.07 11.14 15.03
N ASP A 148 -17.38 10.07 14.63
CA ASP A 148 -17.76 8.69 14.95
C ASP A 148 -19.24 8.38 14.58
N GLN A 149 -20.06 7.98 15.56
CA GLN A 149 -21.47 7.65 15.39
C GLN A 149 -22.40 8.86 15.62
N GLU A 150 -21.86 10.02 16.01
CA GLU A 150 -22.67 11.18 16.39
C GLU A 150 -22.60 12.30 15.34
N PRO A 151 -23.75 12.90 14.99
CA PRO A 151 -23.74 14.03 14.08
C PRO A 151 -23.23 15.28 14.80
N VAL A 152 -22.31 16.00 14.15
CA VAL A 152 -21.86 17.33 14.60
C VAL A 152 -22.96 18.33 14.26
N LEU A 153 -23.76 18.68 15.26
CA LEU A 153 -25.00 19.44 15.08
C LEU A 153 -24.80 20.92 14.69
N GLU A 154 -23.61 21.50 14.86
CA GLU A 154 -23.37 22.94 14.61
C GLU A 154 -22.09 23.24 13.83
N LEU A 155 -22.19 24.15 12.85
CA LEU A 155 -21.07 24.70 12.06
C LEU A 155 -19.91 25.25 12.89
N ARG A 156 -20.22 25.83 14.06
CA ARG A 156 -19.22 26.36 14.99
C ARG A 156 -18.31 25.26 15.52
N HIS A 157 -18.85 24.07 15.73
CA HIS A 157 -18.08 22.90 16.14
C HIS A 157 -17.19 22.39 15.02
N PHE A 158 -17.62 22.45 13.75
CA PHE A 158 -16.76 22.09 12.62
C PHE A 158 -15.56 23.03 12.46
N SER A 159 -15.76 24.34 12.63
CA SER A 159 -14.64 25.29 12.63
C SER A 159 -13.71 25.06 13.83
N GLY A 160 -14.26 24.70 14.99
CA GLY A 160 -13.51 24.25 16.16
C GLY A 160 -12.70 22.98 15.89
N LEU A 161 -13.25 22.03 15.14
CA LEU A 161 -12.60 20.76 14.78
C LEU A 161 -11.31 20.99 13.99
N ILE A 162 -11.19 22.07 13.21
CA ILE A 162 -9.95 22.40 12.50
C ILE A 162 -8.90 23.03 13.42
N ASN A 163 -9.33 23.77 14.42
CA ASN A 163 -8.44 24.37 15.42
C ASN A 163 -8.06 23.40 16.55
N ASP A 164 -8.81 22.31 16.69
CA ASP A 164 -8.52 21.24 17.64
C ASP A 164 -7.11 20.69 17.38
N THR A 165 -6.35 20.48 18.44
CA THR A 165 -4.99 19.95 18.33
C THR A 165 -4.95 18.45 18.11
N SER A 166 -6.05 17.73 18.35
CA SER A 166 -6.14 16.27 18.24
C SER A 166 -6.20 15.77 16.79
N GLU A 167 -5.74 14.54 16.62
CA GLU A 167 -5.91 13.76 15.38
C GLU A 167 -7.29 13.13 15.37
N LYS A 168 -7.99 13.20 14.24
CA LYS A 168 -9.36 12.69 14.12
C LYS A 168 -9.65 12.13 12.73
N VAL A 169 -10.59 11.19 12.67
CA VAL A 169 -11.31 10.82 11.45
C VAL A 169 -12.74 11.28 11.64
N PHE A 170 -13.32 11.90 10.62
CA PHE A 170 -14.72 12.32 10.64
C PHE A 170 -15.34 12.03 9.26
N TYR A 171 -16.65 12.02 9.21
CA TYR A 171 -17.39 11.71 7.99
C TYR A 171 -18.23 12.91 7.56
N VAL A 172 -18.33 13.13 6.27
CA VAL A 172 -19.25 14.09 5.67
C VAL A 172 -20.27 13.29 4.89
N GLU A 173 -21.53 13.40 5.27
CA GLU A 173 -22.64 12.79 4.58
C GLU A 173 -23.24 13.77 3.57
N LYS A 174 -23.30 13.37 2.31
CA LYS A 174 -23.94 14.08 1.21
C LYS A 174 -24.87 13.12 0.47
N ASN A 175 -26.15 13.47 0.35
CA ASN A 175 -27.13 12.63 -0.35
C ASN A 175 -27.15 11.16 0.14
N LYS A 176 -27.04 10.95 1.46
CA LYS A 176 -26.95 9.62 2.12
C LYS A 176 -25.67 8.83 1.85
N LYS A 177 -24.67 9.43 1.19
CA LYS A 177 -23.33 8.84 1.05
C LYS A 177 -22.40 9.50 2.06
N LYS A 178 -21.80 8.70 2.94
CA LYS A 178 -20.75 9.15 3.88
C LYS A 178 -19.39 9.07 3.20
N GLU A 179 -18.62 10.13 3.34
CA GLU A 179 -17.24 10.23 2.88
C GLU A 179 -16.34 10.52 4.08
N ALA A 180 -15.29 9.73 4.26
CA ALA A 180 -14.39 9.86 5.40
C ALA A 180 -13.27 10.85 5.08
N PHE A 181 -12.83 11.59 6.10
CA PHE A 181 -11.73 12.54 6.02
C PHE A 181 -10.81 12.37 7.22
N TYR A 182 -9.51 12.53 6.97
CA TYR A 182 -8.48 12.51 8.00
C TYR A 182 -8.03 13.91 8.36
N LYS A 183 -8.06 14.23 9.66
CA LYS A 183 -7.44 15.42 10.22
C LYS A 183 -6.17 15.04 11.00
N PRO A 184 -4.98 15.42 10.51
CA PRO A 184 -3.75 15.21 11.25
C PRO A 184 -3.68 16.11 12.48
N ARG A 185 -2.97 15.64 13.52
CA ARG A 185 -2.64 16.42 14.72
C ARG A 185 -1.88 17.69 14.32
N ALA A 186 -2.18 18.82 14.97
CA ALA A 186 -1.39 20.04 14.81
C ALA A 186 0.09 19.79 15.17
N GLY A 187 1.01 20.24 14.31
CA GLY A 187 2.45 20.05 14.51
C GLY A 187 2.99 18.66 14.18
N MET A 188 2.19 17.77 13.59
CA MET A 188 2.67 16.47 13.10
C MET A 188 3.68 16.67 11.96
N GLU A 189 4.94 16.30 12.18
CA GLU A 189 6.01 16.44 11.19
C GLU A 189 5.82 15.52 9.97
N LYS A 190 5.44 14.26 10.21
CA LYS A 190 5.23 13.24 9.19
C LYS A 190 3.84 12.64 9.32
N LYS A 191 3.04 12.78 8.27
CA LYS A 191 1.72 12.15 8.18
C LYS A 191 1.87 10.63 8.12
N PRO A 192 0.95 9.86 8.73
CA PRO A 192 0.96 8.41 8.58
C PRO A 192 0.71 8.04 7.12
N PHE A 193 1.19 6.86 6.72
CA PHE A 193 0.86 6.28 5.41
C PHE A 193 -0.61 5.84 5.38
N GLY A 194 -1.07 5.26 6.48
CA GLY A 194 -2.46 4.90 6.65
C GLY A 194 -2.85 4.81 8.12
N LEU A 195 -4.15 4.71 8.34
CA LEU A 195 -4.77 4.46 9.63
C LEU A 195 -5.46 3.11 9.60
N ILE A 196 -5.37 2.40 10.72
CA ILE A 196 -6.21 1.26 11.04
C ILE A 196 -7.18 1.73 12.12
N ALA A 197 -8.45 1.82 11.77
CA ALA A 197 -9.55 2.12 12.68
C ALA A 197 -10.19 0.81 13.14
N LEU A 198 -10.07 0.52 14.44
CA LEU A 198 -10.66 -0.67 15.04
C LEU A 198 -11.90 -0.27 15.85
N GLU A 199 -13.08 -0.55 15.29
CA GLU A 199 -14.33 -0.51 16.02
C GLU A 199 -14.31 -1.60 17.10
N VAL A 200 -14.33 -1.16 18.36
CA VAL A 200 -14.15 -2.03 19.53
C VAL A 200 -15.27 -3.06 19.62
N HIS A 201 -16.52 -2.63 19.43
CA HIS A 201 -17.67 -3.53 19.40
C HIS A 201 -17.52 -4.65 18.34
N GLN A 202 -16.98 -4.34 17.17
CA GLN A 202 -16.79 -5.35 16.11
C GLN A 202 -15.75 -6.40 16.50
N LEU A 203 -14.70 -6.02 17.25
CA LEU A 203 -13.74 -6.97 17.81
C LEU A 203 -14.41 -7.94 18.80
N TYR A 204 -15.30 -7.41 19.66
CA TYR A 204 -16.10 -8.24 20.57
C TYR A 204 -16.99 -9.23 19.80
N VAL A 205 -17.78 -8.74 18.83
CA VAL A 205 -18.69 -9.57 18.04
C VAL A 205 -17.92 -10.67 17.30
N ALA A 206 -16.80 -10.32 16.65
CA ALA A 206 -15.96 -11.27 15.93
C ALA A 206 -15.42 -12.37 16.85
N TYR A 207 -14.88 -11.99 18.02
CA TYR A 207 -14.35 -12.94 19.00
C TYR A 207 -15.46 -13.83 19.58
N MET A 208 -16.62 -13.27 19.91
CA MET A 208 -17.71 -14.03 20.53
C MET A 208 -18.37 -15.01 19.57
N LYS A 209 -18.45 -14.67 18.28
CA LYS A 209 -19.03 -15.52 17.24
C LYS A 209 -18.24 -16.80 17.02
N THR A 210 -16.92 -16.72 17.01
CA THR A 210 -16.04 -17.86 16.66
C THR A 210 -15.40 -18.49 17.88
N LYS A 211 -15.29 -17.76 19.01
CA LYS A 211 -14.40 -18.07 20.14
C LYS A 211 -12.95 -18.29 19.69
N GLN A 212 -12.60 -17.77 18.53
CA GLN A 212 -11.30 -17.84 17.89
C GLN A 212 -10.81 -16.43 17.60
N LEU A 213 -9.51 -16.35 17.40
CA LEU A 213 -8.81 -15.17 16.96
C LEU A 213 -9.38 -14.66 15.63
N ALA A 214 -9.77 -13.38 15.56
CA ALA A 214 -10.06 -12.74 14.28
C ALA A 214 -8.75 -12.52 13.50
N ASN A 215 -8.64 -13.08 12.29
CA ASN A 215 -7.46 -12.96 11.44
C ASN A 215 -7.73 -11.97 10.32
N LEU A 216 -7.39 -10.71 10.58
CA LEU A 216 -7.56 -9.59 9.65
C LEU A 216 -6.29 -9.42 8.83
N GLN A 217 -6.43 -8.95 7.60
CA GLN A 217 -5.32 -8.83 6.66
C GLN A 217 -5.37 -7.51 5.89
N ILE A 218 -4.20 -6.99 5.56
CA ILE A 218 -4.00 -5.89 4.61
C ILE A 218 -2.99 -6.37 3.57
N ARG A 219 -3.40 -6.37 2.29
CA ARG A 219 -2.61 -6.96 1.21
C ARG A 219 -2.20 -5.91 0.20
N PHE A 220 -0.92 -5.84 -0.12
CA PHE A 220 -0.36 -4.89 -1.07
C PHE A 220 0.13 -5.61 -2.32
N LYS A 221 -0.26 -5.07 -3.49
CA LYS A 221 0.22 -5.55 -4.78
C LYS A 221 1.56 -4.88 -5.09
N ASN A 222 2.48 -5.65 -5.62
CA ASN A 222 3.71 -5.10 -6.21
C ASN A 222 3.41 -4.52 -7.59
N ARG A 223 4.20 -3.52 -7.96
CA ARG A 223 4.15 -2.88 -9.26
C ARG A 223 4.74 -3.78 -10.34
N GLU A 224 4.13 -3.72 -11.51
CA GLU A 224 4.57 -4.41 -12.72
C GLU A 224 5.11 -3.37 -13.70
N THR A 225 6.15 -3.72 -14.46
CA THR A 225 6.83 -2.81 -15.38
C THR A 225 7.31 -3.51 -16.63
N ILE A 226 7.42 -2.80 -17.74
CA ILE A 226 8.13 -3.28 -18.92
C ILE A 226 9.63 -3.15 -18.69
N TRP A 227 10.36 -4.26 -18.73
CA TRP A 227 11.81 -4.25 -18.49
C TRP A 227 12.56 -3.99 -19.78
N LYS A 228 13.52 -3.06 -19.73
CA LYS A 228 14.41 -2.72 -20.84
C LYS A 228 15.85 -2.96 -20.46
N TYR A 229 16.45 -3.98 -21.04
CA TYR A 229 17.87 -4.25 -20.92
C TYR A 229 18.63 -3.47 -21.98
N ILE A 230 19.46 -2.51 -21.55
CA ILE A 230 20.17 -1.58 -22.43
C ILE A 230 21.64 -1.99 -22.44
N LEU A 231 22.12 -2.51 -23.57
CA LEU A 231 23.49 -3.02 -23.71
C LEU A 231 24.44 -1.86 -24.05
N ALA A 232 24.89 -1.13 -23.03
CA ALA A 232 25.65 0.09 -23.22
C ALA A 232 27.15 -0.16 -23.50
N ASP A 233 27.68 -1.31 -23.06
CA ASP A 233 29.08 -1.66 -23.31
C ASP A 233 29.32 -2.04 -24.79
N LYS A 234 30.36 -1.45 -25.40
CA LYS A 234 30.79 -1.74 -26.78
C LYS A 234 31.14 -3.20 -27.01
N VAL A 235 31.43 -3.98 -25.96
CA VAL A 235 31.69 -5.41 -26.06
C VAL A 235 30.53 -6.17 -26.72
N PHE A 236 29.30 -5.64 -26.65
CA PHE A 236 28.12 -6.25 -27.25
C PHE A 236 28.03 -6.04 -28.77
N GLU A 237 28.75 -5.06 -29.34
CA GLU A 237 28.76 -4.79 -30.79
C GLU A 237 29.38 -5.93 -31.61
N LYS A 238 30.18 -6.81 -30.97
CA LYS A 238 30.83 -7.95 -31.66
C LYS A 238 29.89 -9.13 -31.92
N PHE A 239 28.70 -9.13 -31.33
CA PHE A 239 27.72 -10.22 -31.46
C PHE A 239 26.63 -9.83 -32.46
N SER A 240 26.38 -10.69 -33.45
CA SER A 240 25.44 -10.34 -34.53
C SER A 240 23.97 -10.50 -34.13
N GLU A 241 23.63 -11.58 -33.44
CA GLU A 241 22.24 -11.97 -33.14
C GLU A 241 22.08 -12.31 -31.66
N LEU A 242 21.81 -11.29 -30.85
CA LEU A 242 21.60 -11.45 -29.41
C LEU A 242 20.11 -11.69 -29.12
N SER A 243 19.82 -12.46 -28.07
CA SER A 243 18.47 -12.64 -27.56
C SER A 243 18.49 -12.83 -26.05
N ILE A 244 17.38 -12.49 -25.39
CA ILE A 244 17.17 -12.74 -23.97
C ILE A 244 16.18 -13.89 -23.80
N THR A 245 16.55 -14.87 -22.99
CA THR A 245 15.72 -16.03 -22.67
C THR A 245 15.41 -16.09 -21.18
N ASP A 246 14.18 -16.49 -20.84
CA ASP A 246 13.80 -16.83 -19.47
C ASP A 246 14.15 -18.30 -19.20
N THR A 247 15.10 -18.54 -18.30
CA THR A 247 15.51 -19.90 -17.93
C THR A 247 14.46 -20.69 -17.15
N GLN A 248 13.43 -20.02 -16.65
CA GLN A 248 12.31 -20.65 -15.93
C GLN A 248 11.10 -20.92 -16.83
N ASP A 249 11.16 -20.52 -18.11
CA ASP A 249 10.08 -20.71 -19.10
C ASP A 249 8.71 -20.15 -18.65
N ASN A 250 8.70 -18.97 -18.01
CA ASN A 250 7.44 -18.32 -17.61
C ASN A 250 6.71 -17.64 -18.79
N GLY A 251 7.13 -17.90 -20.03
CA GLY A 251 6.57 -17.29 -21.24
C GLY A 251 6.96 -15.83 -21.47
N ILE A 252 7.86 -15.25 -20.67
CA ILE A 252 8.33 -13.88 -20.84
C ILE A 252 9.26 -13.81 -22.04
N ARG A 253 8.92 -12.95 -23.00
CA ARG A 253 9.68 -12.72 -24.23
C ARG A 253 10.23 -11.32 -24.25
N PHE A 254 11.35 -11.16 -24.94
CA PHE A 254 11.99 -9.88 -25.16
C PHE A 254 12.10 -9.60 -26.64
N LYS A 255 11.72 -8.39 -27.02
CA LYS A 255 11.86 -7.87 -28.36
C LYS A 255 13.11 -6.99 -28.44
N GLU A 256 13.95 -7.28 -29.43
CA GLU A 256 15.12 -6.46 -29.75
C GLU A 256 14.71 -5.11 -30.33
N GLY A 257 15.43 -4.06 -29.96
CA GLY A 257 15.25 -2.70 -30.45
C GLY A 257 16.50 -1.85 -30.26
N GLU A 258 16.36 -0.55 -30.48
CA GLU A 258 17.40 0.45 -30.23
C GLU A 258 16.98 1.39 -29.11
N PHE A 259 17.94 1.79 -28.28
CA PHE A 259 17.77 2.77 -27.22
C PHE A 259 18.73 3.94 -27.44
N GLU A 260 18.18 5.15 -27.48
CA GLU A 260 18.96 6.38 -27.65
C GLU A 260 19.39 6.90 -26.28
N ILE A 261 20.69 6.79 -25.95
CA ILE A 261 21.25 7.35 -24.72
C ILE A 261 21.44 8.86 -24.88
N ASN A 262 21.89 9.26 -26.06
CA ASN A 262 21.94 10.64 -26.54
C ASN A 262 21.81 10.66 -28.07
N PRO A 263 21.61 11.83 -28.71
CA PRO A 263 21.34 11.90 -30.15
C PRO A 263 22.39 11.22 -31.05
N ASP A 264 23.64 11.12 -30.60
CA ASP A 264 24.76 10.53 -31.35
C ASP A 264 25.09 9.10 -30.91
N TRP A 265 24.42 8.58 -29.88
CA TRP A 265 24.72 7.28 -29.30
C TRP A 265 23.45 6.45 -29.09
N LYS A 266 23.25 5.52 -30.03
CA LYS A 266 22.23 4.49 -29.97
C LYS A 266 22.88 3.15 -29.66
N VAL A 267 22.23 2.39 -28.78
CA VAL A 267 22.69 1.07 -28.37
C VAL A 267 21.56 0.06 -28.54
N LYS A 268 21.93 -1.21 -28.64
CA LYS A 268 20.97 -2.31 -28.69
C LYS A 268 20.25 -2.42 -27.34
N CYS A 269 18.93 -2.62 -27.37
CA CYS A 269 18.16 -2.92 -26.19
C CYS A 269 17.18 -4.07 -26.41
N PHE A 270 16.73 -4.65 -25.31
CA PHE A 270 15.73 -5.70 -25.29
C PHE A 270 14.60 -5.31 -24.35
N GLU A 271 13.40 -5.16 -24.88
CA GLU A 271 12.18 -4.78 -24.16
C GLU A 271 11.31 -6.00 -23.91
N SER A 272 10.83 -6.20 -22.68
CA SER A 272 9.90 -7.30 -22.41
C SER A 272 8.56 -7.06 -23.11
N GLU A 273 7.99 -8.12 -23.70
CA GLU A 273 6.69 -8.02 -24.39
C GLU A 273 5.51 -7.93 -23.40
N THR A 274 5.73 -8.33 -22.15
CA THR A 274 4.76 -8.26 -21.06
C THR A 274 5.35 -7.54 -19.86
N GLU A 275 4.49 -7.01 -19.00
CA GLU A 275 4.92 -6.43 -17.73
C GLU A 275 5.47 -7.51 -16.80
N ILE A 276 6.48 -7.13 -16.05
CA ILE A 276 7.19 -7.98 -15.10
C ILE A 276 7.04 -7.37 -13.70
N PRO A 277 6.54 -8.16 -12.73
CA PRO A 277 6.41 -7.71 -11.34
C PRO A 277 7.78 -7.45 -10.69
N PHE A 278 7.89 -6.34 -9.96
CA PHE A 278 8.99 -6.13 -9.01
C PHE A 278 8.91 -7.15 -7.88
N ARG A 279 10.00 -7.83 -7.58
CA ARG A 279 10.10 -8.76 -6.45
C ARG A 279 11.53 -8.73 -5.92
N LEU A 280 11.68 -8.90 -4.61
CA LEU A 280 12.99 -8.92 -3.96
C LEU A 280 13.75 -10.22 -4.25
N ASP A 281 13.01 -11.31 -4.41
CA ASP A 281 13.52 -12.67 -4.51
C ASP A 281 13.26 -13.29 -5.88
N LEU A 282 13.37 -12.51 -6.96
CA LEU A 282 13.29 -13.10 -8.30
C LEU A 282 14.47 -14.04 -8.47
N THR A 283 14.23 -15.32 -8.28
CA THR A 283 15.14 -16.35 -8.77
C THR A 283 15.19 -16.41 -10.31
N ARG A 284 14.66 -15.39 -11.00
CA ARG A 284 14.61 -15.28 -12.46
C ARG A 284 16.01 -15.04 -12.98
N ARG A 285 16.49 -15.97 -13.80
CA ARG A 285 17.79 -15.84 -14.45
C ARG A 285 17.52 -15.61 -15.92
N PHE A 286 17.18 -14.37 -16.28
CA PHE A 286 17.20 -14.00 -17.69
C PHE A 286 18.65 -14.10 -18.19
N GLN A 287 18.83 -14.67 -19.37
CA GLN A 287 20.16 -14.91 -19.95
C GLN A 287 20.28 -14.24 -21.30
N VAL A 288 21.48 -13.77 -21.63
CA VAL A 288 21.78 -13.27 -22.98
C VAL A 288 22.49 -14.38 -23.76
N LEU A 289 21.90 -14.74 -24.89
CA LEU A 289 22.42 -15.75 -25.81
C LEU A 289 22.73 -15.11 -27.17
N GLU A 290 23.78 -15.58 -27.82
CA GLU A 290 24.05 -15.36 -29.24
C GLU A 290 23.53 -16.56 -30.04
N LYS A 291 22.62 -16.30 -31.00
CA LYS A 291 22.01 -17.34 -31.83
C LYS A 291 23.01 -17.90 -32.85
N SER A 292 22.96 -19.22 -33.07
CA SER A 292 23.73 -19.85 -34.14
C SER A 292 23.14 -19.54 -35.51
N LYS A 293 23.98 -19.06 -36.45
CA LYS A 293 23.58 -18.66 -37.82
C LYS A 293 22.96 -19.77 -38.67
N GLU A 294 23.16 -21.04 -38.32
CA GLU A 294 22.69 -22.18 -39.12
C GLU A 294 21.78 -23.16 -38.36
N GLY A 295 21.40 -22.84 -37.11
CA GLY A 295 20.56 -23.72 -36.27
C GLY A 295 21.14 -25.10 -35.95
N LYS A 296 22.37 -25.40 -36.40
CA LYS A 296 23.07 -26.66 -36.17
C LYS A 296 23.92 -26.63 -34.89
N GLU A 297 24.33 -25.46 -34.45
CA GLU A 297 25.10 -25.30 -33.22
C GLU A 297 24.21 -24.79 -32.09
N LYS A 298 24.56 -25.13 -30.85
CA LYS A 298 23.87 -24.61 -29.67
C LYS A 298 24.14 -23.11 -29.56
N ASP A 299 23.12 -22.36 -29.16
CA ASP A 299 23.26 -20.95 -28.85
C ASP A 299 24.35 -20.73 -27.81
N LYS A 300 25.13 -19.66 -28.01
CA LYS A 300 26.29 -19.36 -27.17
C LYS A 300 25.86 -18.45 -26.03
N LEU A 301 26.10 -18.90 -24.79
CA LEU A 301 25.83 -18.10 -23.61
C LEU A 301 26.81 -16.91 -23.53
N ILE A 302 26.25 -15.69 -23.57
CA ILE A 302 27.02 -14.45 -23.44
C ILE A 302 26.95 -13.92 -22.01
N PHE A 303 25.75 -13.94 -21.40
CA PHE A 303 25.54 -13.49 -20.03
C PHE A 303 24.65 -14.45 -19.26
N LYS A 304 25.19 -14.99 -18.15
CA LYS A 304 24.55 -16.08 -17.39
C LYS A 304 23.35 -15.66 -16.54
N GLN A 305 23.30 -14.40 -16.12
CA GLN A 305 22.21 -13.89 -15.29
C GLN A 305 22.19 -12.38 -15.39
N LEU A 306 21.19 -11.83 -16.08
CA LEU A 306 20.97 -10.40 -16.14
C LEU A 306 20.57 -9.84 -14.77
N PRO A 307 20.94 -8.58 -14.47
CA PRO A 307 20.48 -7.91 -13.25
C PRO A 307 18.96 -7.70 -13.28
N GLU A 308 18.35 -7.66 -12.10
CA GLU A 308 16.92 -7.38 -11.97
C GLU A 308 16.64 -5.87 -11.93
N ALA A 309 15.41 -5.49 -12.29
CA ALA A 309 14.94 -4.14 -12.10
C ALA A 309 14.94 -3.79 -10.60
N LYS A 310 15.52 -2.65 -10.28
CA LYS A 310 15.46 -2.05 -8.94
C LYS A 310 14.46 -0.91 -8.91
N PRO A 311 13.90 -0.56 -7.72
CA PRO A 311 12.94 0.54 -7.61
C PRO A 311 13.47 1.87 -8.18
N ASP A 312 14.76 2.16 -8.01
CA ASP A 312 15.42 3.38 -8.51
C ASP A 312 15.56 3.46 -10.04
N GLN A 313 15.21 2.41 -10.78
CA GLN A 313 15.33 2.32 -12.24
C GLN A 313 14.01 2.61 -12.99
N LEU A 314 13.01 3.17 -12.30
CA LEU A 314 11.71 3.46 -12.88
C LEU A 314 11.72 4.71 -13.78
N HIS A 315 11.21 4.54 -15.00
CA HIS A 315 11.01 5.60 -15.97
C HIS A 315 9.56 5.63 -16.47
N ARG A 316 9.03 6.85 -16.62
CA ARG A 316 7.75 7.09 -17.27
C ARG A 316 8.02 7.53 -18.71
N ASN A 317 7.38 6.86 -19.67
CA ASN A 317 7.41 7.34 -21.05
C ASN A 317 6.41 8.49 -21.19
N ALA A 318 6.84 9.63 -21.72
CA ALA A 318 5.97 10.79 -21.94
C ALA A 318 4.81 10.47 -22.89
N ASP A 319 5.05 9.57 -23.85
CA ASP A 319 4.07 9.22 -24.89
C ASP A 319 3.04 8.19 -24.42
N ASN A 320 3.29 7.49 -23.31
CA ASN A 320 2.41 6.42 -22.83
C ASN A 320 2.23 6.51 -21.31
N ILE A 321 1.30 7.37 -20.89
CA ILE A 321 1.07 7.80 -19.49
C ILE A 321 0.76 6.61 -18.54
N GLY A 322 0.38 5.45 -19.07
CA GLY A 322 0.07 4.25 -18.26
C GLY A 322 1.20 3.24 -18.11
N VAL A 323 2.24 3.27 -18.95
CA VAL A 323 3.27 2.22 -18.97
C VAL A 323 4.52 2.68 -18.22
N LEU A 324 4.92 1.87 -17.25
CA LEU A 324 6.14 2.07 -16.47
C LEU A 324 7.25 1.18 -17.01
N TYR A 325 8.41 1.79 -17.28
CA TYR A 325 9.58 1.10 -17.76
C TYR A 325 10.62 0.98 -16.65
N SER A 326 11.29 -0.16 -16.61
CA SER A 326 12.49 -0.35 -15.81
C SER A 326 13.70 -0.35 -16.74
N HIS A 327 14.52 0.69 -16.70
CA HIS A 327 15.72 0.78 -17.55
C HIS A 327 16.92 0.15 -16.82
N ILE A 328 17.41 -0.95 -17.36
CA ILE A 328 18.45 -1.76 -16.75
C ILE A 328 19.67 -1.74 -17.68
N PHE A 329 20.68 -0.94 -17.31
CA PHE A 329 21.92 -0.82 -18.07
C PHE A 329 22.85 -2.00 -17.76
N ILE A 330 23.40 -2.61 -18.82
CA ILE A 330 24.34 -3.73 -18.77
C ILE A 330 25.67 -3.32 -19.38
#